data_AF-A0A954HJR2-F1
#
_entry.id   AF-A0A954HJR2-F1
#
_cell.length_a   1.000
_cell.length_b   1.000
_cell.length_c   1.000
_cell.angle_alpha   90.00
_cell.angle_beta   90.00
_cell.angle_gamma   90.00
#
_symmetry.space_group_name_H-M   'P 1'
#
loop_
_entity.id
_entity.type
_entity.pdbx_description
1 polymer ?
#
loop_
_entity_poly.entity_id
_entity_poly.type
_entity_poly.pdbx_seq_one_letter_code
_entity_poly.pdbx_strand_id
1 'polypeptide(L)'
;MAGFIQEWVREGLEQGLEQGREQGSEVGRVEGLREAIFVVAELRFPAESEWVRMSVSQISSGDTLFRLLNQCKSAPDASDFRRVIFEAIS
;
A
#
# COMPACT_ATOMS: atom_id res chain seq x y z
N MET A 1 18.00 39.58 -16.02
CA MET A 1 18.49 38.53 -15.09
C MET A 1 17.49 38.16 -14.01
N ALA A 2 16.83 39.12 -13.35
CA ALA A 2 15.88 38.83 -12.26
C ALA A 2 14.64 37.98 -12.65
N GLY A 3 14.06 38.20 -13.84
CA GLY A 3 12.87 37.44 -14.29
C GLY A 3 13.14 35.95 -14.51
N PHE A 4 14.32 35.60 -15.02
CA PHE A 4 14.71 34.20 -15.28
C PHE A 4 14.90 33.41 -13.98
N ILE A 5 15.45 34.07 -12.94
CA ILE A 5 15.62 33.45 -11.62
C ILE A 5 14.25 33.21 -10.95
N GLN A 6 13.30 34.14 -11.09
CA GLN A 6 11.96 33.95 -10.54
C GLN A 6 11.18 32.81 -11.22
N GLU A 7 11.35 32.67 -12.53
CA GLU A 7 10.75 31.58 -13.30
C GLU A 7 11.33 30.22 -12.91
N TRP A 8 12.66 30.11 -12.83
CA TRP A 8 13.34 28.89 -12.37
C TRP A 8 12.95 28.45 -10.96
N VAL A 9 12.83 29.41 -10.03
CA VAL A 9 12.40 29.12 -8.65
C VAL A 9 10.95 28.65 -8.60
N ARG A 10 10.07 29.24 -9.43
CA ARG A 10 8.66 28.83 -9.52
C ARG A 10 8.53 27.42 -10.07
N GLU A 11 9.21 27.11 -11.17
CA GLU A 11 9.21 25.78 -11.78
C GLU A 11 9.75 24.72 -10.81
N GLY A 12 10.84 25.01 -10.11
CA GLY A 12 11.40 24.09 -9.11
C GLY A 12 10.45 23.82 -7.94
N LEU A 13 9.70 24.84 -7.49
CA LEU A 13 8.71 24.69 -6.42
C LEU A 13 7.51 23.86 -6.88
N GLU A 14 6.99 24.13 -8.07
CA GLU A 14 5.87 23.38 -8.65
C GLU A 14 6.23 21.90 -8.84
N GLN A 15 7.42 21.62 -9.38
CA GLN A 15 7.92 20.25 -9.50
C GLN A 15 8.09 19.56 -8.14
N GLY A 16 8.64 20.27 -7.15
CA GLY A 16 8.82 19.72 -5.81
C GLY A 16 7.49 19.42 -5.11
N LEU A 17 6.48 20.28 -5.28
CA LEU A 17 5.14 20.06 -4.73
C LEU A 17 4.44 18.88 -5.39
N GLU A 18 4.51 18.78 -6.73
CA GLU A 18 3.87 17.66 -7.44
C GLU A 18 4.52 16.33 -7.06
N GLN A 19 5.85 16.26 -7.04
CA GLN A 19 6.59 15.07 -6.61
C GLN A 19 6.26 14.71 -5.14
N GLY A 20 6.19 15.69 -4.25
CA GLY A 20 5.81 15.47 -2.85
C GLY A 20 4.38 14.95 -2.69
N ARG A 21 3.44 15.47 -3.48
CA ARG A 21 2.04 15.05 -3.50
C ARG A 21 1.89 13.62 -4.01
N GLU A 22 2.57 13.26 -5.10
CA GLU A 22 2.55 11.91 -5.67
C GLU A 22 3.13 10.88 -4.70
N GLN A 23 4.30 11.18 -4.11
CA GLN A 23 4.93 10.32 -3.12
C GLN A 23 4.06 10.13 -1.89
N GLY A 24 3.47 11.21 -1.36
CA GLY A 24 2.56 11.13 -0.21
C GLY A 24 1.30 10.30 -0.51
N SER A 25 0.76 10.42 -1.73
CA SER A 25 -0.39 9.63 -2.18
C SER A 25 -0.06 8.14 -2.25
N GLU A 26 1.11 7.76 -2.77
CA GLU A 26 1.51 6.35 -2.88
C GLU A 26 1.80 5.75 -1.51
N VAL A 27 2.52 6.46 -0.64
CA VAL A 27 2.76 6.00 0.74
C VAL A 27 1.45 5.78 1.49
N GLY A 28 0.52 6.74 1.42
CA GLY A 28 -0.79 6.62 2.06
C GLY A 28 -1.63 5.48 1.48
N ARG A 29 -1.56 5.25 0.16
CA ARG A 29 -2.22 4.10 -0.49
C ARG A 29 -1.67 2.78 0.03
N VAL A 30 -0.35 2.63 0.12
CA VAL A 30 0.30 1.40 0.62
C VAL A 30 -0.08 1.15 2.07
N GLU A 31 0.06 2.14 2.95
CA GLU A 31 -0.28 1.99 4.37
C GLU A 31 -1.76 1.66 4.58
N GLY A 32 -2.66 2.37 3.90
CA GLY A 32 -4.10 2.12 4.00
C GLY A 32 -4.51 0.72 3.53
N LEU A 33 -3.88 0.20 2.47
CA LEU A 33 -4.15 -1.16 2.00
C LEU A 33 -3.62 -2.23 2.95
N ARG A 34 -2.44 -2.02 3.55
CA ARG A 34 -1.90 -2.95 4.56
C ARG A 34 -2.84 -3.06 5.76
N GLU A 35 -3.29 -1.92 6.28
CA GLU A 35 -4.23 -1.89 7.40
C GLU A 35 -5.57 -2.53 7.04
N ALA A 36 -6.09 -2.28 5.84
CA ALA A 36 -7.31 -2.93 5.37
C ALA A 36 -7.19 -4.46 5.30
N ILE A 37 -6.04 -4.99 4.84
CA ILE A 37 -5.80 -6.44 4.81
C ILE A 37 -5.73 -6.99 6.24
N PHE A 38 -5.06 -6.31 7.16
CA PHE A 38 -4.99 -6.71 8.56
C PHE A 38 -6.39 -6.78 9.19
N VAL A 39 -7.22 -5.76 8.99
CA VAL A 39 -8.61 -5.76 9.51
C VAL A 39 -9.42 -6.93 8.93
N VAL A 40 -9.27 -7.23 7.63
CA VAL A 40 -9.92 -8.40 7.03
C VAL A 40 -9.44 -9.71 7.67
N ALA A 41 -8.14 -9.82 7.94
CA ALA A 41 -7.56 -10.99 8.62
C ALA A 41 -8.12 -11.14 10.04
N GLU A 42 -8.12 -10.07 10.84
CA GLU A 42 -8.66 -10.10 12.20
C GLU A 42 -10.15 -10.47 12.25
N LEU A 43 -10.96 -9.92 11.34
CA LEU A 43 -12.40 -10.16 11.35
C LEU A 43 -12.80 -11.56 10.87
N ARG A 44 -12.09 -12.11 9.89
CA ARG A 44 -12.46 -13.38 9.24
C ARG A 44 -11.68 -14.56 9.78
N PHE A 45 -10.39 -14.36 10.06
CA PHE A 45 -9.45 -15.41 10.43
C PHE A 45 -8.53 -14.93 11.57
N PRO A 46 -9.06 -14.70 12.79
CA PRO A 46 -8.28 -14.12 13.89
C PRO A 46 -6.98 -14.86 14.22
N ALA A 47 -6.94 -16.18 14.04
CA ALA A 47 -5.73 -16.99 14.27
C ALA A 47 -4.59 -16.68 13.29
N GLU A 48 -4.90 -16.05 12.15
CA GLU A 48 -3.95 -15.74 11.09
C GLU A 48 -3.46 -14.28 11.13
N SER A 49 -4.08 -13.40 11.94
CA SER A 49 -3.88 -11.95 11.84
C SER A 49 -2.45 -11.47 12.15
N GLU A 50 -1.80 -12.06 13.14
CA GLU A 50 -0.47 -11.61 13.60
C GLU A 50 0.61 -11.84 12.54
N TRP A 51 0.67 -13.04 11.96
CA TRP A 51 1.66 -13.31 10.92
C TRP A 51 1.31 -12.59 9.62
N VAL A 52 0.01 -12.38 9.32
CA VAL A 52 -0.43 -11.58 8.16
C VAL A 52 0.07 -10.14 8.28
N ARG A 53 -0.04 -9.53 9.47
CA ARG A 53 0.49 -8.18 9.73
C ARG A 53 1.97 -8.10 9.38
N MET A 54 2.74 -9.09 9.83
CA MET A 54 4.17 -9.18 9.54
C MET A 54 4.46 -9.39 8.06
N SER A 55 3.78 -10.32 7.40
CA SER A 55 3.94 -10.62 5.98
C SER A 55 3.60 -9.43 5.08
N VAL A 56 2.47 -8.78 5.33
CA VAL A 56 1.94 -7.69 4.51
C VAL A 56 2.74 -6.40 4.69
N SER A 57 3.40 -6.21 5.83
CA SER A 57 4.31 -5.07 6.06
C SER A 57 5.50 -5.03 5.09
N GLN A 58 5.91 -6.18 4.55
CA GLN A 58 7.03 -6.30 3.61
C GLN A 58 6.65 -6.00 2.16
N ILE A 59 5.35 -5.93 1.84
CA ILE A 59 4.88 -5.66 0.47
C ILE A 59 4.80 -4.16 0.25
N SER A 60 5.64 -3.61 -0.63
CA SER A 60 5.68 -2.16 -0.94
C SER A 60 4.85 -1.76 -2.16
N SER A 61 4.35 -2.72 -2.95
CA SER A 61 3.53 -2.41 -4.13
C SER A 61 2.07 -2.24 -3.77
N GLY A 62 1.52 -1.03 -3.94
CA GLY A 62 0.09 -0.76 -3.75
C GLY A 62 -0.81 -1.64 -4.62
N ASP A 63 -0.40 -1.96 -5.85
CA ASP A 63 -1.19 -2.82 -6.74
C ASP A 63 -1.24 -4.28 -6.28
N THR A 64 -0.11 -4.81 -5.80
CA THR A 64 -0.07 -6.14 -5.19
C THR A 64 -0.95 -6.19 -3.95
N LEU A 65 -0.86 -5.19 -3.08
CA LEU A 65 -1.71 -5.07 -1.90
C LEU A 65 -3.21 -4.97 -2.26
N PHE A 66 -3.55 -4.21 -3.28
CA PHE A 66 -4.94 -4.08 -3.72
C PHE A 66 -5.51 -5.40 -4.24
N ARG A 67 -4.75 -6.15 -5.05
CA ARG A 67 -5.14 -7.50 -5.50
C ARG A 67 -5.29 -8.44 -4.31
N LEU A 68 -4.31 -8.43 -3.42
CA LEU A 68 -4.30 -9.25 -2.22
C LEU A 68 -5.55 -9.01 -1.36
N LEU A 69 -5.89 -7.75 -1.08
CA LEU A 69 -7.09 -7.38 -0.33
C LEU A 69 -8.37 -7.98 -0.93
N ASN A 70 -8.52 -7.94 -2.26
CA ASN A 70 -9.71 -8.48 -2.93
C ASN A 70 -9.76 -10.02 -2.86
N GLN A 71 -8.61 -10.69 -2.95
CA GLN A 71 -8.51 -12.14 -2.77
C GLN A 71 -8.81 -12.54 -1.32
N CYS A 72 -8.25 -11.82 -0.34
CA CYS A 72 -8.51 -12.00 1.09
C CYS A 72 -9.99 -11.87 1.45
N LYS A 73 -10.73 -10.93 0.86
CA LYS A 73 -12.18 -10.78 1.04
C LYS A 73 -12.97 -11.97 0.50
N SER A 74 -12.47 -12.60 -0.56
CA SER A 74 -13.17 -13.65 -1.29
C SER A 74 -12.74 -15.06 -0.89
N ALA A 75 -11.66 -15.20 -0.11
CA ALA A 75 -11.16 -16.49 0.35
C ALA A 75 -12.24 -17.22 1.18
N PRO A 76 -12.63 -18.46 0.85
CA PRO A 76 -13.72 -19.16 1.54
C PRO A 76 -13.34 -19.59 2.96
N ASP A 77 -12.07 -19.95 3.19
CA ASP A 77 -11.58 -20.44 4.47
C ASP A 77 -10.13 -20.01 4.76
N ALA A 78 -9.64 -20.40 5.94
CA ALA A 78 -8.30 -20.05 6.42
C ALA A 78 -7.17 -20.68 5.58
N SER A 79 -7.41 -21.80 4.91
CA SER A 79 -6.40 -22.45 4.08
C SER A 79 -6.23 -21.70 2.76
N ASP A 80 -7.34 -21.35 2.10
CA ASP A 80 -7.30 -20.50 0.91
C ASP A 80 -6.75 -19.11 1.23
N PHE A 81 -7.14 -18.54 2.36
CA PHE A 81 -6.63 -17.25 2.82
C PHE A 81 -5.11 -17.28 3.00
N ARG A 82 -4.58 -18.30 3.69
CA ARG A 82 -3.14 -18.50 3.86
C ARG A 82 -2.42 -18.60 2.51
N ARG A 83 -2.94 -19.45 1.62
CA ARG A 83 -2.36 -19.65 0.28
C ARG A 83 -2.22 -18.34 -0.48
N VAL A 84 -3.27 -17.52 -0.49
CA VAL A 84 -3.30 -16.22 -1.16
C VAL A 84 -2.22 -15.26 -0.60
N ILE A 85 -2.05 -15.21 0.73
CA ILE A 85 -1.00 -14.38 1.34
C ILE A 85 0.39 -14.92 0.99
N PHE A 86 0.60 -16.24 1.03
CA PHE A 86 1.88 -16.87 0.65
C PHE A 86 2.27 -16.57 -0.80
N GLU A 87 1.32 -16.66 -1.73
CA GLU A 87 1.54 -16.33 -3.14
C GLU A 87 1.91 -14.87 -3.35
N ALA A 88 1.44 -13.96 -2.50
CA ALA A 88 1.71 -12.52 -2.61
C ALA A 88 3.07 -12.09 -2.01
N ILE A 89 3.67 -12.92 -1.15
CA ILE A 89 4.99 -12.64 -0.52
C ILE A 89 6.13 -13.49 -1.08
N SER A 90 5.83 -14.44 -1.97
CA SER A 90 6.82 -15.26 -2.68
C SER A 90 7.37 -14.51 -3.90
#